data_AF-A0A3M2HNX4-F1
#
_entry.id   AF-A0A3M2HNX4-F1
#
_cell.length_a   1.000
_cell.length_b   1.000
_cell.length_c   1.000
_cell.angle_alpha   90.00
_cell.angle_beta   90.00
_cell.angle_gamma   90.00
#
_symmetry.space_group_name_H-M   'P 1'
#
loop_
_entity.id
_entity.type
_entity.pdbx_description
1 polymer ?
#
loop_
_entity_poly.entity_id
_entity_poly.type
_entity_poly.pdbx_seq_one_letter_code
_entity_poly.pdbx_strand_id
1 'polypeptide(L)'
;MRSRLLLLFCLLSALIVSISNQAIAAISPGVVHEGRAALKAGTIEWVPGHRDADFETAHYANWSWQPLQKPNLGKQKEGVWLRFAVDRDSDSASDERWFLSLKWPVLDEVQVRLFFPAENEWGPLMRAGDHVPMREQPVADLNLVFPLEVKAGEHAVVYMHLQTWGMMAVPLVISDEPGFVAGKIKDVAMISLFFGGMLVILLYNSSLFVFTRDLSYLLYVVYLLSALFYVVAITGFGQLFLWPETPIARRFYGLSAALCFFTPLVFATRFLSIRRYGGWVWLVTWVLMVYWATAIMLILLAPTLTRYLASEAMALVHCVLTMAAVISLWIRGNPSARLFAIAWSTLLIATIAHLLALEGVLPLNTLTLYGQLIGMFAEFVLLSMALAQRINVERERRILAQQSVLHASEALAIERESRLQAQQQALDVQMRANEALEARVYERTRALEDAKRGLEMVNEQLTRLSITDALTQLSNRGHFDVMIDEEIRRARRIEMPLSVLLLDIDHFKRVNDTYGHPFGDECLRLVADTLKQHGQRAGDVVARYGGEEFVIALPGMDATQAAEQAERIRAAVAALEPRCGEDRLQLTISIGVATLDPAAQSTPAQLLAAADAALYRAKHNGRNQVVVAEPLQVIERSDD
;
A
#
# COMPACT_ATOMS: atom_id res chain seq x y z
N MET A 1 9.51 14.76 33.03
CA MET A 1 8.84 15.94 32.44
C MET A 1 8.79 17.11 33.42
N ARG A 2 8.34 16.94 34.67
CA ARG A 2 8.37 17.99 35.71
C ARG A 2 9.78 18.50 36.07
N SER A 3 10.79 17.62 36.17
CA SER A 3 12.14 18.03 36.59
C SER A 3 12.87 18.91 35.58
N ARG A 4 12.71 18.68 34.27
CA ARG A 4 13.31 19.52 33.22
C ARG A 4 12.62 20.89 33.09
N LEU A 5 11.30 20.93 33.31
CA LEU A 5 10.54 22.18 33.37
C LEU A 5 10.94 23.02 34.58
N LEU A 6 11.12 22.37 35.75
CA LEU A 6 11.64 23.03 36.94
C LEU A 6 13.05 23.54 36.72
N LEU A 7 13.94 22.77 36.09
CA LEU A 7 15.34 23.18 35.91
C LEU A 7 15.46 24.40 34.99
N LEU A 8 14.71 24.43 33.88
CA LEU A 8 14.72 25.57 32.97
C LEU A 8 14.00 26.79 33.57
N PHE A 9 12.88 26.56 34.27
CA PHE A 9 12.19 27.62 35.02
C PHE A 9 13.06 28.17 36.14
N CYS A 10 13.83 27.34 36.83
CA CYS A 10 14.83 27.73 37.83
C CYS A 10 16.02 28.47 37.19
N LEU A 11 16.44 28.12 35.98
CA LEU A 11 17.50 28.86 35.26
C LEU A 11 16.99 30.22 34.76
N LEU A 12 15.78 30.28 34.19
CA LEU A 12 15.13 31.52 33.78
C LEU A 12 14.80 32.40 34.99
N SER A 13 14.31 31.82 36.09
CA SER A 13 14.03 32.56 37.31
C SER A 13 15.32 32.97 38.03
N ALA A 14 16.38 32.17 38.02
CA ALA A 14 17.69 32.57 38.55
C ALA A 14 18.33 33.70 37.71
N LEU A 15 18.11 33.69 36.39
CA LEU A 15 18.52 34.79 35.51
C LEU A 15 17.72 36.07 35.84
N ILE A 16 16.40 35.96 35.97
CA ILE A 16 15.51 37.08 36.35
C ILE A 16 15.82 37.60 37.76
N VAL A 17 16.08 36.72 38.72
CA VAL A 17 16.41 37.06 40.12
C VAL A 17 17.81 37.69 40.24
N SER A 18 18.78 37.24 39.45
CA SER A 18 20.10 37.88 39.38
C SER A 18 20.01 39.30 38.79
N ILE A 19 19.06 39.53 37.87
CA ILE A 19 18.81 40.85 37.28
C ILE A 19 18.04 41.76 38.25
N SER A 20 17.15 41.21 39.09
CA SER A 20 16.36 42.00 40.06
C SER A 20 17.11 42.42 41.31
N ASN A 21 18.21 41.75 41.68
CA ASN A 21 18.93 42.00 42.94
C ASN A 21 19.92 43.18 42.88
N GLN A 22 20.05 43.85 41.74
CA GLN A 22 20.66 45.17 41.67
C GLN A 22 19.54 46.21 41.80
N ALA A 23 19.63 47.13 42.76
CA ALA A 23 18.67 48.21 42.91
C ALA A 23 18.67 49.09 41.63
N ILE A 24 17.80 48.79 40.68
CA ILE A 24 17.69 49.57 39.44
C ILE A 24 16.80 50.77 39.76
N ALA A 25 17.43 51.91 40.01
CA ALA A 25 16.76 53.20 40.09
C ALA A 25 15.83 53.32 38.87
N ALA A 26 14.56 53.65 39.12
CA ALA A 26 13.65 53.99 38.03
C ALA A 26 14.28 55.12 37.21
N ILE A 27 14.33 54.96 35.89
CA ILE A 27 14.57 56.09 34.98
C ILE A 27 13.34 56.99 35.17
N SER A 28 13.45 57.96 36.08
CA SER A 28 12.50 59.07 36.13
C SER A 28 12.50 59.75 34.76
N PRO A 29 11.38 60.35 34.34
CA PRO A 29 11.35 61.20 33.14
C PRO A 29 12.25 62.41 33.41
N GLY A 30 13.53 62.27 33.08
CA GLY A 30 14.60 63.15 33.53
C GLY A 30 15.97 62.50 33.32
N VAL A 31 16.99 63.33 33.12
CA VAL A 31 18.37 62.90 32.94
C VAL A 31 18.78 61.96 34.08
N VAL A 32 18.99 60.68 33.77
CA VAL A 32 19.62 59.74 34.71
C VAL A 32 21.12 59.94 34.60
N HIS A 33 21.73 60.34 35.72
CA HIS A 33 23.17 60.43 35.87
C HIS A 33 23.73 59.07 36.24
N GLU A 34 24.45 58.44 35.32
CA GLU A 34 25.28 57.26 35.58
C GLU A 34 26.74 57.71 35.58
N GLY A 35 27.33 57.95 36.76
CA GLY A 35 28.71 58.45 36.86
C GLY A 35 29.06 59.16 38.18
N ARG A 36 30.25 59.78 38.25
CA ARG A 36 30.62 60.71 39.33
C ARG A 36 29.84 62.02 39.18
N ALA A 37 29.20 62.51 40.24
CA ALA A 37 28.21 63.60 40.20
C ALA A 37 28.82 65.02 39.99
N ALA A 38 29.54 65.23 38.90
CA ALA A 38 30.13 66.53 38.53
C ALA A 38 29.27 67.35 37.56
N LEU A 39 28.33 66.73 36.85
CA LEU A 39 27.43 67.40 35.90
C LEU A 39 26.00 67.37 36.46
N LYS A 40 25.37 68.53 36.63
CA LYS A 40 23.97 68.66 37.04
C LYS A 40 23.13 68.96 35.80
N ALA A 41 22.01 68.27 35.64
CA ALA A 41 21.06 68.53 34.57
C ALA A 41 19.75 69.04 35.16
N GLY A 42 19.20 70.10 34.56
CA GLY A 42 17.93 70.69 34.91
C GLY A 42 16.74 69.85 34.48
N THR A 43 15.53 70.34 34.77
CA THR A 43 14.29 69.74 34.28
C THR A 43 14.22 69.81 32.76
N ILE A 44 13.87 68.71 32.13
CA ILE A 44 13.66 68.67 30.69
C ILE A 44 12.34 69.34 30.36
N GLU A 45 12.39 70.33 29.48
CA GLU A 45 11.22 71.00 28.94
C GLU A 45 11.04 70.64 27.48
N TRP A 46 9.80 70.61 27.00
CA TRP A 46 9.48 70.31 25.61
C TRP A 46 8.35 71.20 25.08
N VAL A 47 8.31 71.36 23.75
CA VAL A 47 7.23 72.01 23.02
C VAL A 47 6.96 71.28 21.70
N PRO A 48 5.69 70.97 21.38
CA PRO A 48 5.34 70.35 20.10
C PRO A 48 5.35 71.37 18.95
N GLY A 49 5.62 70.90 17.74
CA GLY A 49 5.53 71.69 16.51
C GLY A 49 6.85 72.35 16.11
N HIS A 50 6.74 73.44 15.35
CA HIS A 50 7.88 74.26 14.90
C HIS A 50 8.90 73.47 14.06
N ARG A 51 8.42 72.61 13.17
CA ARG A 51 9.25 71.75 12.31
C ARG A 51 10.34 72.48 11.52
N ASP A 52 10.01 73.67 11.02
CA ASP A 52 10.87 74.45 10.14
C ASP A 52 11.66 75.54 10.90
N ALA A 53 11.53 75.60 12.23
CA ALA A 53 12.30 76.53 13.05
C ALA A 53 13.76 76.09 13.13
N ASP A 54 14.66 77.05 13.28
CA ASP A 54 16.08 76.80 13.57
C ASP A 54 16.38 76.96 15.07
N PHE A 55 17.61 76.64 15.45
CA PHE A 55 18.07 76.71 16.84
C PHE A 55 18.05 78.14 17.40
N GLU A 56 18.32 79.15 16.58
CA GLU A 56 18.27 80.55 17.01
C GLU A 56 16.83 80.98 17.31
N THR A 57 15.89 80.62 16.44
CA THR A 57 14.45 80.84 16.68
C THR A 57 14.01 80.12 17.93
N ALA A 58 14.41 78.86 18.13
CA ALA A 58 14.06 78.10 19.34
C ALA A 58 14.60 78.71 20.64
N HIS A 59 15.72 79.42 20.59
CA HIS A 59 16.32 80.09 21.73
C HIS A 59 15.65 81.44 22.05
N TYR A 60 15.45 82.29 21.04
CA TYR A 60 14.93 83.65 21.23
C TYR A 60 13.40 83.75 21.22
N ALA A 61 12.71 82.78 20.62
CA ALA A 61 11.25 82.79 20.58
C ALA A 61 10.65 82.45 21.95
N ASN A 62 9.59 83.18 22.31
CA ASN A 62 8.84 82.95 23.54
C ASN A 62 7.82 81.81 23.35
N TRP A 63 8.31 80.57 23.28
CA TRP A 63 7.47 79.37 23.20
C TRP A 63 6.95 78.93 24.57
N SER A 64 5.79 78.27 24.58
CA SER A 64 5.17 77.71 25.80
C SER A 64 5.79 76.36 26.16
N TRP A 65 7.02 76.38 26.67
CA TRP A 65 7.75 75.19 27.13
C TRP A 65 7.03 74.51 28.30
N GLN A 66 6.92 73.19 28.26
CA GLN A 66 6.27 72.37 29.29
C GLN A 66 7.25 71.35 29.87
N PRO A 67 7.22 71.07 31.19
CA PRO A 67 8.09 70.05 31.77
C PRO A 67 7.71 68.65 31.24
N LEU A 68 8.72 67.85 30.93
CA LEU A 68 8.57 66.47 30.49
C LEU A 68 8.18 65.58 31.67
N GLN A 69 6.89 65.27 31.80
CA GLN A 69 6.38 64.42 32.90
C GLN A 69 6.41 62.93 32.59
N LYS A 70 6.56 62.55 31.32
CA LYS A 70 6.54 61.16 30.86
C LYS A 70 7.66 60.93 29.86
N PRO A 71 8.26 59.73 29.81
CA PRO A 71 9.33 59.44 28.86
C PRO A 71 8.82 59.26 27.42
N ASN A 72 7.50 59.20 27.20
CA ASN A 72 6.90 59.11 25.86
C ASN A 72 6.04 60.35 25.55
N LEU A 73 6.27 60.93 24.37
CA LEU A 73 5.54 62.09 23.85
C LEU A 73 4.45 61.70 22.82
N GLY A 74 4.28 60.40 22.54
CA GLY A 74 3.31 59.90 21.59
C GLY A 74 3.68 60.25 20.15
N LYS A 75 2.68 60.47 19.30
CA LYS A 75 2.87 60.82 17.88
C LYS A 75 2.81 62.33 17.68
N GLN A 76 3.94 62.93 17.34
CA GLN A 76 4.09 64.37 17.14
C GLN A 76 4.44 64.66 15.67
N LYS A 77 3.41 64.87 14.84
CA LYS A 77 3.57 64.97 13.36
C LYS A 77 4.40 66.17 12.90
N GLU A 78 4.43 67.23 13.70
CA GLU A 78 5.13 68.49 13.40
C GLU A 78 6.50 68.56 14.06
N GLY A 79 7.00 67.46 14.65
CA GLY A 79 8.24 67.44 15.41
C GLY A 79 8.07 67.96 16.84
N VAL A 80 9.15 67.85 17.60
CA VAL A 80 9.23 68.33 18.98
C VAL A 80 10.58 69.00 19.22
N TRP A 81 10.56 70.08 19.98
CA TRP A 81 11.74 70.67 20.57
C TRP A 81 11.82 70.29 22.05
N LEU A 82 13.00 69.87 22.51
CA LEU A 82 13.33 69.73 23.92
C LEU A 82 14.49 70.65 24.28
N ARG A 83 14.48 71.14 25.52
CA ARG A 83 15.61 71.84 26.10
C ARG A 83 15.82 71.48 27.56
N PHE A 84 17.06 71.55 28.01
CA PHE A 84 17.40 71.46 29.43
C PHE A 84 18.75 72.14 29.68
N ALA A 85 18.89 72.70 30.87
CA ALA A 85 20.16 73.29 31.32
C ALA A 85 21.09 72.20 31.84
N VAL A 86 22.39 72.36 31.59
CA VAL A 86 23.46 71.51 32.07
C VAL A 86 24.51 72.41 32.72
N ASP A 87 24.89 72.07 33.95
CA ASP A 87 25.81 72.85 34.78
C ASP A 87 26.92 71.93 35.27
N ARG A 88 28.18 72.27 34.97
CA ARG A 88 29.34 71.48 35.38
C ARG A 88 30.01 72.12 36.59
N ASP A 89 30.15 71.33 37.66
CA ASP A 89 30.77 71.79 38.90
C ASP A 89 32.24 72.21 38.68
N SER A 90 32.62 73.36 39.23
CA SER A 90 33.94 73.96 39.08
C SER A 90 35.05 73.16 39.77
N ASP A 91 34.71 72.35 40.79
CA ASP A 91 35.64 71.50 41.54
C ASP A 91 35.92 70.15 40.85
N SER A 92 35.34 69.89 39.67
CA SER A 92 35.52 68.63 38.95
C SER A 92 36.87 68.54 38.24
N ALA A 93 37.81 67.81 38.83
CA ALA A 93 39.16 67.62 38.30
C ALA A 93 39.23 66.47 37.27
N SER A 94 39.07 66.78 35.98
CA SER A 94 39.50 65.97 34.81
C SER A 94 38.93 66.50 33.48
N ASP A 95 39.59 66.21 32.35
CA ASP A 95 39.04 66.25 30.98
C ASP A 95 37.94 65.17 30.78
N GLU A 96 37.03 65.01 31.75
CA GLU A 96 35.92 64.08 31.67
C GLU A 96 34.96 64.47 30.55
N ARG A 97 34.77 63.53 29.62
CA ARG A 97 33.81 63.63 28.52
C ARG A 97 32.47 63.07 28.97
N TRP A 98 31.41 63.81 28.65
CA TRP A 98 30.04 63.45 28.97
C TRP A 98 29.29 63.07 27.70
N PHE A 99 28.40 62.10 27.82
CA PHE A 99 27.62 61.61 26.69
C PHE A 99 26.14 61.67 27.01
N LEU A 100 25.37 62.28 26.12
CA LEU A 100 23.92 62.22 26.09
C LEU A 100 23.49 61.04 25.21
N SER A 101 22.90 60.02 25.81
CA SER A 101 22.45 58.82 25.13
C SER A 101 20.92 58.76 25.09
N LEU A 102 20.36 58.62 23.89
CA LEU A 102 18.95 58.42 23.67
C LEU A 102 18.69 56.95 23.33
N LYS A 103 18.08 56.20 24.26
CA LYS A 103 17.86 54.75 24.17
C LYS A 103 16.65 54.37 23.31
N TRP A 104 16.50 55.02 22.15
CA TRP A 104 15.43 54.80 21.18
C TRP A 104 15.94 55.03 19.75
N PRO A 105 16.68 54.07 19.16
CA PRO A 105 17.42 54.27 17.91
C PRO A 105 16.52 54.37 16.66
N VAL A 106 15.22 54.14 16.77
CA VAL A 106 14.26 54.15 15.67
C VAL A 106 13.68 55.55 15.35
N LEU A 107 14.28 56.61 15.87
CA LEU A 107 13.89 57.99 15.56
C LEU A 107 14.45 58.42 14.21
N ASP A 108 13.61 59.02 13.36
CA ASP A 108 13.98 59.40 12.00
C ASP A 108 15.19 60.35 11.98
N GLU A 109 15.08 61.47 12.69
CA GLU A 109 16.15 62.46 12.82
C GLU A 109 16.09 63.17 14.17
N VAL A 110 17.26 63.30 14.81
CA VAL A 110 17.49 64.02 16.05
C VAL A 110 18.66 64.97 15.83
N GLN A 111 18.40 66.26 16.00
CA GLN A 111 19.41 67.31 15.91
C GLN A 111 19.67 67.87 17.31
N VAL A 112 20.94 68.04 17.67
CA VAL A 112 21.36 68.57 18.98
C VAL A 112 22.36 69.70 18.79
N ARG A 113 22.18 70.77 19.56
CA ARG A 113 23.17 71.83 19.75
C ARG A 113 23.22 72.29 21.20
N LEU A 114 24.40 72.67 21.64
CA LEU A 114 24.62 73.33 22.92
C LEU A 114 24.70 74.84 22.70
N PHE A 115 24.01 75.60 23.53
CA PHE A 115 24.13 77.05 23.60
C PHE A 115 24.85 77.43 24.88
N PHE A 116 25.88 78.29 24.78
CA PHE A 116 26.68 78.76 25.92
C PHE A 116 26.30 80.21 26.24
N PRO A 117 25.45 80.47 27.27
CA PRO A 117 24.91 81.81 27.51
C PRO A 117 25.96 82.86 27.90
N ALA A 118 27.11 82.43 28.46
CA ALA A 118 28.20 83.32 28.84
C ALA A 118 28.93 83.91 27.62
N GLU A 119 29.10 83.11 26.57
CA GLU A 119 29.80 83.50 25.33
C GLU A 119 28.81 83.96 24.24
N ASN A 120 27.51 83.65 24.41
CA ASN A 120 26.46 83.83 23.40
C ASN A 120 26.80 83.12 22.08
N GLU A 121 27.41 81.94 22.19
CA GLU A 121 27.84 81.11 21.06
C GLU A 121 27.15 79.75 21.05
N TRP A 122 27.02 79.19 19.84
CA TRP A 122 26.47 77.86 19.60
C TRP A 122 27.59 76.85 19.34
N GLY A 123 27.50 75.68 19.98
CA GLY A 123 28.31 74.53 19.66
C GLY A 123 28.02 73.93 18.28
N PRO A 124 28.80 72.93 17.85
CA PRO A 124 28.60 72.26 16.56
C PRO A 124 27.22 71.61 16.45
N LEU A 125 26.65 71.63 15.23
CA LEU A 125 25.40 70.92 14.96
C LEU A 125 25.67 69.42 14.90
N MET A 126 25.03 68.67 15.78
CA MET A 126 25.10 67.21 15.79
C MET A 126 23.78 66.62 15.26
N ARG A 127 23.86 65.62 14.38
CA ARG A 127 22.69 64.96 13.78
C ARG A 127 22.83 63.44 13.93
N ALA A 128 21.78 62.78 14.41
CA ALA A 128 21.71 61.32 14.45
C ALA A 128 20.27 60.85 14.21
N GLY A 129 20.08 59.57 13.88
CA GLY A 129 18.76 58.99 13.61
C GLY A 129 18.80 57.91 12.56
N ASP A 130 17.70 57.19 12.36
CA ASP A 130 17.63 56.04 11.45
C ASP A 130 17.67 56.44 9.95
N HIS A 131 17.43 57.71 9.64
CA HIS A 131 17.59 58.30 8.30
C HIS A 131 18.95 58.97 8.10
N VAL A 132 19.74 59.15 9.17
CA VAL A 132 21.06 59.79 9.11
C VAL A 132 22.13 58.70 8.91
N PRO A 133 22.94 58.77 7.83
CA PRO A 133 24.05 57.85 7.63
C PRO A 133 24.97 57.77 8.85
N MET A 134 25.45 56.59 9.21
CA MET A 134 26.23 56.36 10.43
C MET A 134 27.50 57.23 10.49
N ARG A 135 28.13 57.49 9.33
CA ARG A 135 29.31 58.38 9.22
C ARG A 135 29.03 59.86 9.57
N GLU A 136 27.78 60.30 9.48
CA GLU A 136 27.36 61.67 9.80
C GLU A 136 26.97 61.81 11.28
N GLN A 137 26.83 60.68 11.98
CA GLN A 137 26.50 60.68 13.40
C GLN A 137 27.74 61.03 14.25
N PRO A 138 27.59 61.75 15.37
CA PRO A 138 28.72 62.16 16.21
C PRO A 138 29.49 60.97 16.78
N VAL A 139 28.78 59.92 17.18
CA VAL A 139 29.33 58.70 17.74
C VAL A 139 28.62 57.51 17.10
N ALA A 140 29.38 56.60 16.51
CA ALA A 140 28.84 55.36 15.95
C ALA A 140 28.51 54.37 17.08
N ASP A 141 27.23 54.31 17.45
CA ASP A 141 26.72 53.46 18.53
C ASP A 141 25.39 52.78 18.16
N LEU A 142 24.94 51.84 19.00
CA LEU A 142 23.63 51.20 18.86
C LEU A 142 22.49 52.16 19.25
N ASN A 143 22.76 53.06 20.19
CA ASN A 143 21.86 54.14 20.59
C ASN A 143 22.25 55.45 19.90
N LEU A 144 21.39 56.47 19.95
CA LEU A 144 21.76 57.80 19.45
C LEU A 144 22.55 58.53 20.53
N VAL A 145 23.84 58.77 20.29
CA VAL A 145 24.78 59.30 21.29
C VAL A 145 25.38 60.62 20.84
N PHE A 146 25.35 61.61 21.74
CA PHE A 146 25.83 62.96 21.51
C PHE A 146 26.86 63.34 22.58
N PRO A 147 28.11 63.68 22.22
CA PRO A 147 29.09 64.19 23.17
C PRO A 147 28.68 65.59 23.68
N LEU A 148 28.79 65.80 24.98
CA LEU A 148 28.57 67.08 25.65
C LEU A 148 29.93 67.68 26.03
N GLU A 149 30.42 68.58 25.20
CA GLU A 149 31.69 69.30 25.43
C GLU A 149 31.44 70.55 26.30
N VAL A 150 31.30 70.35 27.61
CA VAL A 150 31.10 71.44 28.60
C VAL A 150 32.33 71.53 29.50
N LYS A 151 32.98 72.70 29.55
CA LYS A 151 34.17 72.96 30.38
C LYS A 151 33.80 73.05 31.86
N ALA A 152 34.77 72.86 32.76
CA ALA A 152 34.54 72.95 34.21
C ALA A 152 34.07 74.37 34.59
N GLY A 153 32.99 74.47 35.38
CA GLY A 153 32.37 75.74 35.77
C GLY A 153 31.54 76.42 34.68
N GLU A 154 31.35 75.77 33.54
CA GLU A 154 30.57 76.31 32.42
C GLU A 154 29.11 75.86 32.50
N HIS A 155 28.21 76.77 32.13
CA HIS A 155 26.77 76.53 32.03
C HIS A 155 26.37 76.48 30.56
N ALA A 156 25.67 75.41 30.15
CA ALA A 156 25.21 75.24 28.78
C ALA A 156 23.72 74.84 28.75
N VAL A 157 23.00 75.29 27.73
CA VAL A 157 21.62 74.87 27.46
C VAL A 157 21.63 73.94 26.26
N VAL A 158 21.20 72.70 26.46
CA VAL A 158 21.06 71.72 25.37
C VAL A 158 19.73 71.94 24.69
N TYR A 159 19.75 72.16 23.37
CA TYR A 159 18.57 72.17 22.53
C TYR A 159 18.56 70.91 21.66
N MET A 160 17.42 70.24 21.60
CA MET A 160 17.22 69.06 20.79
C MET A 160 15.95 69.20 19.96
N HIS A 161 16.07 68.94 18.66
CA HIS A 161 14.94 68.91 17.74
C HIS A 161 14.76 67.49 17.20
N LEU A 162 13.59 66.91 17.47
CA LEU A 162 13.27 65.53 17.11
C LEU A 162 12.20 65.54 16.05
N GLN A 163 12.49 64.85 14.96
CA GLN A 163 11.54 64.57 13.90
C GLN A 163 11.39 63.07 13.76
N THR A 164 10.18 62.56 13.96
CA THR A 164 9.86 61.17 13.65
C THR A 164 8.42 61.05 13.18
N TRP A 165 8.19 60.07 12.31
CA TRP A 165 6.84 59.67 11.90
C TRP A 165 6.14 58.75 12.91
N GLY A 166 6.91 58.11 13.79
CA GLY A 166 6.46 57.07 14.71
C GLY A 166 6.10 57.58 16.10
N MET A 167 6.09 56.64 17.05
CA MET A 167 6.00 56.93 18.47
C MET A 167 7.33 57.52 18.96
N MET A 168 7.25 58.68 19.60
CA MET A 168 8.42 59.40 20.11
C MET A 168 8.63 59.10 21.60
N ALA A 169 9.39 58.04 21.86
CA ALA A 169 9.94 57.80 23.19
C ALA A 169 11.27 58.53 23.33
N VAL A 170 11.45 59.22 24.46
CA VAL A 170 12.61 60.05 24.78
C VAL A 170 13.31 59.59 26.06
N PRO A 171 13.78 58.32 26.15
CA PRO A 171 14.56 57.84 27.29
C PRO A 171 15.99 58.39 27.22
N LEU A 172 16.20 59.54 27.86
CA LEU A 172 17.48 60.25 27.91
C LEU A 172 18.31 59.83 29.12
N VAL A 173 19.57 59.50 28.88
CA VAL A 173 20.56 59.18 29.92
C VAL A 173 21.78 60.05 29.66
N ILE A 174 22.29 60.72 30.70
CA ILE A 174 23.57 61.42 30.64
C ILE A 174 24.54 60.67 31.53
N SER A 175 25.67 60.29 30.95
CA SER A 175 26.68 59.52 31.67
C SER A 175 28.07 60.07 31.39
N ASP A 176 28.95 59.92 32.38
CA ASP A 176 30.39 60.10 32.16
C ASP A 176 30.93 58.99 31.24
N GLU A 177 32.16 59.13 30.75
CA GLU A 177 32.77 58.14 29.87
C GLU A 177 32.78 56.71 30.48
N PRO A 178 33.14 56.49 31.76
CA PRO A 178 33.04 55.18 32.39
C PRO A 178 31.62 54.62 32.49
N GLY A 179 30.65 55.45 32.88
CA GLY A 179 29.23 55.09 32.96
C GLY A 179 28.65 54.74 31.59
N PHE A 180 28.99 55.51 30.56
CA PHE A 180 28.62 55.25 29.17
C PHE A 180 29.09 53.87 28.71
N VAL A 181 30.38 53.54 28.95
CA VAL A 181 30.95 52.24 28.57
C VAL A 181 30.27 51.10 29.35
N ALA A 182 30.03 51.27 30.65
CA ALA A 182 29.36 50.26 31.46
C ALA A 182 27.91 50.01 31.01
N GLY A 183 27.16 51.08 30.73
CA GLY A 183 25.80 51.03 30.19
C GLY A 183 25.76 50.35 28.81
N LYS A 184 26.70 50.70 27.92
CA LYS A 184 26.86 50.08 26.61
C LYS A 184 27.12 48.58 26.71
N ILE A 185 28.03 48.15 27.60
CA ILE A 185 28.31 46.72 27.81
C ILE A 185 27.04 45.98 28.24
N LYS A 186 26.23 46.57 29.14
CA LYS A 186 24.97 45.98 29.60
C LYS A 186 23.96 45.83 28.46
N ASP A 187 23.77 46.88 27.66
CA ASP A 187 22.83 46.90 26.54
C ASP A 187 23.26 45.88 25.46
N VAL A 188 24.53 45.87 25.08
CA VAL A 188 25.10 44.89 24.14
C VAL A 188 24.98 43.46 24.67
N ALA A 189 25.25 43.23 25.96
CA ALA A 189 25.18 41.89 26.55
C ALA A 189 23.75 41.33 26.53
N MET A 190 22.74 42.14 26.86
CA MET A 190 21.33 41.71 26.81
C MET A 190 20.88 41.37 25.40
N ILE A 191 21.22 42.22 24.43
CA ILE A 191 20.86 41.99 23.02
C ILE A 191 21.62 40.77 22.46
N SER A 192 22.91 40.62 22.78
CA SER A 192 23.73 39.48 22.36
C SER A 192 23.24 38.16 22.94
N LEU A 193 22.80 38.16 24.20
CA LEU A 193 22.19 36.99 24.84
C LEU A 193 20.91 36.56 24.10
N PHE A 194 20.07 37.53 23.71
CA PHE A 194 18.89 37.26 22.91
C PHE A 194 19.26 36.64 21.54
N PHE A 195 20.20 37.25 20.80
CA PHE A 195 20.63 36.72 19.50
C PHE A 195 21.25 35.31 19.61
N GLY A 196 22.11 35.07 20.60
CA GLY A 196 22.70 33.76 20.85
C GLY A 196 21.65 32.71 21.19
N GLY A 197 20.70 33.04 22.07
CA GLY A 197 19.57 32.17 22.40
C GLY A 197 18.69 31.86 21.18
N MET A 198 18.38 32.87 20.37
CA MET A 198 17.63 32.71 19.12
C MET A 198 18.35 31.81 18.13
N LEU A 199 19.68 31.95 17.98
CA LEU A 199 20.48 31.09 17.10
C LEU A 199 20.42 29.63 17.52
N VAL A 200 20.50 29.34 18.83
CA VAL A 200 20.37 27.97 19.35
C VAL A 200 19.00 27.38 19.00
N ILE A 201 17.92 28.13 19.23
CA ILE A 201 16.55 27.69 18.91
C ILE A 201 16.38 27.50 17.39
N LEU A 202 16.93 28.40 16.58
CA LEU A 202 16.90 28.34 15.13
C LEU A 202 17.60 27.08 14.59
N LEU A 203 18.83 26.81 15.05
CA LEU A 203 19.59 25.64 14.65
C LEU A 203 18.93 24.34 15.11
N TYR A 204 18.41 24.31 16.34
CA TYR A 204 17.66 23.17 16.86
C TYR A 204 16.42 22.85 16.02
N ASN A 205 15.59 23.85 15.72
CA ASN A 205 14.37 23.65 14.94
C ASN A 205 14.65 23.37 13.46
N SER A 206 15.73 23.94 12.90
CA SER A 206 16.18 23.61 11.55
C SER A 206 16.67 22.16 11.46
N SER A 207 17.42 21.69 12.44
CA SER A 207 17.83 20.30 12.55
C SER A 207 16.61 19.37 12.63
N LEU A 208 15.64 19.69 13.49
CA LEU A 208 14.39 18.91 13.57
C LEU A 208 13.62 18.91 12.25
N PHE A 209 13.59 20.01 11.50
CA PHE A 209 13.01 20.02 10.15
C PHE A 209 13.74 19.04 9.22
N VAL A 210 15.07 19.03 9.20
CA VAL A 210 15.86 18.13 8.33
C VAL A 210 15.55 16.66 8.64
N PHE A 211 15.44 16.30 9.93
CA PHE A 211 15.17 14.93 10.34
C PHE A 211 13.70 14.50 10.19
N THR A 212 12.76 15.41 10.48
CA THR A 212 11.32 15.05 10.52
C THR A 212 10.59 15.35 9.21
N ARG A 213 11.12 16.29 8.40
CA ARG A 213 10.48 16.88 7.21
C ARG A 213 9.06 17.40 7.44
N ASP A 214 8.69 17.69 8.69
CA ASP A 214 7.41 18.33 9.00
C ASP A 214 7.51 19.84 8.74
N LEU A 215 6.70 20.32 7.79
CA LEU A 215 6.62 21.73 7.40
C LEU A 215 6.33 22.68 8.59
N SER A 216 5.75 22.18 9.68
CA SER A 216 5.52 22.97 10.90
C SER A 216 6.82 23.53 11.48
N TYR A 217 7.94 22.79 11.39
CA TYR A 217 9.26 23.30 11.81
C TYR A 217 9.80 24.35 10.86
N LEU A 218 9.61 24.17 9.55
CA LEU A 218 10.04 25.18 8.57
C LEU A 218 9.29 26.49 8.76
N LEU A 219 7.97 26.44 8.94
CA LEU A 219 7.16 27.63 9.22
C LEU A 219 7.57 28.29 10.54
N TYR A 220 7.94 27.50 11.55
CA TYR A 220 8.45 28.01 12.81
C TYR A 220 9.82 28.70 12.66
N VAL A 221 10.73 28.13 11.86
CA VAL A 221 12.02 28.74 11.50
C VAL A 221 11.81 30.06 10.76
N VAL A 222 10.87 30.12 9.80
CA VAL A 222 10.52 31.36 9.11
C VAL A 222 9.97 32.41 10.09
N TYR A 223 9.15 31.98 11.06
CA TYR A 223 8.68 32.86 12.14
C TYR A 223 9.85 33.42 12.98
N LEU A 224 10.75 32.56 13.46
CA LEU A 224 11.95 32.97 14.20
C LEU A 224 12.80 33.98 13.40
N LEU A 225 13.01 33.75 12.10
CA LEU A 225 13.77 34.65 11.23
C LEU A 225 13.10 36.03 11.08
N SER A 226 11.77 36.08 10.94
CA SER A 226 11.06 37.36 10.88
C SER A 226 11.18 38.15 12.20
N ALA A 227 11.13 37.48 13.35
CA ALA A 227 11.33 38.12 14.64
C ALA A 227 12.78 38.58 14.85
N LEU A 228 13.76 37.80 14.39
CA LEU A 228 15.16 38.20 14.37
C LEU A 228 15.35 39.48 13.56
N PHE A 229 14.74 39.53 12.36
CA PHE A 229 14.79 40.71 11.49
C PHE A 229 14.14 41.93 12.16
N TYR A 230 13.02 41.75 12.86
CA TYR A 230 12.38 42.82 13.63
C TYR A 230 13.28 43.33 14.77
N VAL A 231 13.89 42.45 15.55
CA VAL A 231 14.79 42.85 16.64
C VAL A 231 16.00 43.59 16.11
N VAL A 232 16.60 43.13 15.00
CA VAL A 232 17.69 43.85 14.33
C VAL A 232 17.27 45.25 13.87
N ALA A 233 16.01 45.40 13.42
CA ALA A 233 15.48 46.69 12.97
C ALA A 233 15.21 47.67 14.12
N ILE A 234 14.87 47.21 15.33
CA ILE A 234 14.52 48.10 16.47
C ILE A 234 15.66 48.37 17.46
N THR A 235 16.72 47.56 17.46
CA THR A 235 17.82 47.64 18.45
C THR A 235 19.02 48.47 17.99
N GLY A 236 18.95 49.12 16.82
CA GLY A 236 20.08 49.85 16.22
C GLY A 236 21.16 48.97 15.61
N PHE A 237 21.20 47.66 15.91
CA PHE A 237 22.16 46.70 15.33
C PHE A 237 22.15 46.69 13.81
N GLY A 238 20.96 46.76 13.20
CA GLY A 238 20.83 46.80 11.76
C GLY A 238 21.48 48.02 11.14
N GLN A 239 21.27 49.20 11.75
CA GLN A 239 21.90 50.44 11.29
C GLN A 239 23.41 50.42 11.55
N LEU A 240 23.87 49.87 12.68
CA LEU A 240 25.30 49.85 12.98
C LEU A 240 26.10 48.89 12.07
N PHE A 241 25.55 47.72 11.73
CA PHE A 241 26.31 46.66 11.06
C PHE A 241 25.83 46.25 9.67
N LEU A 242 24.53 46.36 9.37
CA LEU A 242 23.96 45.79 8.14
C LEU A 242 23.64 46.84 7.08
N TRP A 243 23.20 48.04 7.48
CA TRP A 243 22.83 49.12 6.57
C TRP A 243 23.26 50.53 7.05
N PRO A 244 24.54 50.74 7.45
CA PRO A 244 25.00 51.99 8.06
C PRO A 244 24.85 53.24 7.18
N GLU A 245 24.92 53.08 5.86
CA GLU A 245 24.97 54.22 4.94
C GLU A 245 23.64 54.47 4.20
N THR A 246 22.64 53.60 4.37
CA THR A 246 21.41 53.68 3.57
C THR A 246 20.20 54.05 4.43
N PRO A 247 19.42 55.09 4.05
CA PRO A 247 18.21 55.50 4.77
C PRO A 247 17.02 54.58 4.45
N ILE A 248 17.23 53.26 4.54
CA ILE A 248 16.22 52.22 4.27
C ILE A 248 15.63 51.65 5.57
N ALA A 249 16.18 52.04 6.72
CA ALA A 249 15.83 51.53 8.05
C ALA A 249 14.31 51.57 8.31
N ARG A 250 13.65 52.69 7.99
CA ARG A 250 12.19 52.83 8.09
C ARG A 250 11.40 51.77 7.33
N ARG A 251 11.84 51.40 6.12
CA ARG A 251 11.16 50.34 5.33
C ARG A 251 11.37 48.98 5.97
N PHE A 252 12.57 48.71 6.48
CA PHE A 252 12.89 47.45 7.16
C PHE A 252 12.15 47.31 8.49
N TYR A 253 11.97 48.39 9.25
CA TYR A 253 11.10 48.38 10.44
C TYR A 253 9.66 48.00 10.08
N GLY A 254 9.03 48.73 9.14
CA GLY A 254 7.65 48.43 8.73
C GLY A 254 7.47 47.02 8.17
N LEU A 255 8.41 46.57 7.32
CA LEU A 255 8.39 45.24 6.71
C LEU A 255 8.58 44.13 7.75
N SER A 256 9.57 44.27 8.63
CA SER A 256 9.85 43.29 9.68
C SER A 256 8.69 43.17 10.67
N ALA A 257 8.08 44.30 11.06
CA ALA A 257 6.89 44.31 11.89
C ALA A 257 5.71 43.57 11.22
N ALA A 258 5.44 43.82 9.93
CA ALA A 258 4.37 43.13 9.21
C ALA A 258 4.64 41.62 9.07
N LEU A 259 5.90 41.23 8.84
CA LEU A 259 6.31 39.81 8.81
C LEU A 259 6.11 39.13 10.16
N CYS A 260 6.38 39.80 11.28
CA CYS A 260 6.14 39.30 12.63
C CYS A 260 4.68 39.03 12.96
N PHE A 261 3.72 39.58 12.21
CA PHE A 261 2.30 39.21 12.35
C PHE A 261 1.85 38.19 11.31
N PHE A 262 2.45 38.20 10.11
CA PHE A 262 2.09 37.29 9.04
C PHE A 262 2.62 35.87 9.27
N THR A 263 3.92 35.71 9.54
CA THR A 263 4.57 34.40 9.64
C THR A 263 4.08 33.56 10.82
N PRO A 264 3.83 34.09 12.05
CA PRO A 264 3.27 33.27 13.12
C PRO A 264 1.82 32.89 12.85
N LEU A 265 1.07 33.66 12.05
CA LEU A 265 -0.31 33.34 11.68
C LEU A 265 -0.36 32.15 10.72
N VAL A 266 0.56 32.11 9.75
CA VAL A 266 0.75 30.95 8.85
C VAL A 266 1.19 29.73 9.66
N PHE A 267 2.14 29.90 10.57
CA PHE A 267 2.58 28.84 11.49
C PHE A 267 1.42 28.33 12.36
N ALA A 268 0.67 29.20 13.02
CA ALA A 268 -0.45 28.86 13.89
C ALA A 268 -1.56 28.13 13.13
N THR A 269 -1.84 28.52 11.88
CA THR A 269 -2.83 27.84 11.02
C THR A 269 -2.53 26.36 10.87
N ARG A 270 -1.26 26.00 10.66
CA ARG A 270 -0.82 24.61 10.54
C ARG A 270 -0.65 23.94 11.90
N PHE A 271 -0.01 24.62 12.85
CA PHE A 271 0.30 24.08 14.17
C PHE A 271 -0.95 23.72 14.97
N LEU A 272 -1.96 24.60 14.95
CA LEU A 272 -3.24 24.40 15.64
C LEU A 272 -4.28 23.72 14.75
N SER A 273 -3.94 23.38 13.49
CA SER A 273 -4.88 22.78 12.54
C SER A 273 -6.20 23.58 12.41
N ILE A 274 -6.09 24.92 12.37
CA ILE A 274 -7.24 25.85 12.45
C ILE A 274 -8.31 25.52 11.39
N ARG A 275 -7.88 25.16 10.17
CA ARG A 275 -8.77 24.82 9.05
C ARG A 275 -9.72 23.65 9.36
N ARG A 276 -9.34 22.73 10.26
CA ARG A 276 -10.18 21.57 10.66
C ARG A 276 -11.38 21.99 11.52
N TYR A 277 -11.24 23.06 12.30
CA TYR A 277 -12.29 23.53 13.20
C TYR A 277 -13.27 24.49 12.51
N GLY A 278 -12.83 25.16 11.43
CA GLY A 278 -13.67 26.03 10.62
C GLY A 278 -14.35 27.18 11.39
N GLY A 279 -15.43 27.71 10.81
CA GLY A 279 -16.23 28.78 11.40
C GLY A 279 -15.48 30.10 11.54
N TRP A 280 -15.84 30.88 12.57
CA TRP A 280 -15.29 32.21 12.79
C TRP A 280 -13.77 32.22 13.01
N VAL A 281 -13.21 31.17 13.64
CA VAL A 281 -11.76 31.09 13.92
C VAL A 281 -10.97 31.06 12.61
N TRP A 282 -11.40 30.24 11.65
CA TRP A 282 -10.79 30.20 10.32
C TRP A 282 -10.99 31.51 9.55
N LEU A 283 -12.19 32.08 9.59
CA LEU A 283 -12.50 33.35 8.92
C LEU A 283 -11.58 34.48 9.42
N VAL A 284 -11.45 34.64 10.74
CA VAL A 284 -10.60 35.66 11.36
C VAL A 284 -9.13 35.45 10.99
N THR A 285 -8.61 34.22 11.10
CA THR A 285 -7.23 33.91 10.68
C THR A 285 -7.01 34.26 9.21
N TRP A 286 -7.96 33.93 8.32
CA TRP A 286 -7.84 34.22 6.91
C TRP A 286 -7.85 35.73 6.61
N VAL A 287 -8.78 36.48 7.20
CA VAL A 287 -8.85 37.95 7.05
C VAL A 287 -7.56 38.61 7.52
N LEU A 288 -7.04 38.20 8.68
CA LEU A 288 -5.77 38.71 9.20
C LEU A 288 -4.59 38.36 8.29
N MET A 289 -4.55 37.15 7.71
CA MET A 289 -3.50 36.78 6.74
C MET A 289 -3.56 37.65 5.49
N VAL A 290 -4.75 37.87 4.92
CA VAL A 290 -4.92 38.72 3.74
C VAL A 290 -4.50 40.16 4.03
N TYR A 291 -4.89 40.71 5.18
CA TYR A 291 -4.50 42.04 5.59
C TYR A 291 -2.97 42.18 5.67
N TRP A 292 -2.29 41.29 6.40
CA TRP A 292 -0.83 41.39 6.56
C TRP A 292 -0.07 41.08 5.27
N ALA A 293 -0.55 40.17 4.43
CA ALA A 293 0.01 39.95 3.10
C ALA A 293 -0.11 41.21 2.22
N THR A 294 -1.26 41.88 2.27
CA THR A 294 -1.49 43.14 1.56
C THR A 294 -0.59 44.24 2.11
N ALA A 295 -0.42 44.30 3.44
CA ALA A 295 0.49 45.24 4.09
C ALA A 295 1.93 45.06 3.61
N ILE A 296 2.43 43.83 3.59
CA ILE A 296 3.77 43.49 3.08
C ILE A 296 3.91 43.94 1.62
N MET A 297 2.95 43.60 0.75
CA MET A 297 2.99 44.00 -0.66
C MET A 297 2.98 45.52 -0.85
N LEU A 298 2.16 46.25 -0.09
CA LEU A 298 2.12 47.71 -0.14
C LEU A 298 3.42 48.34 0.35
N ILE A 299 4.04 47.82 1.41
CA ILE A 299 5.35 48.30 1.89
C ILE A 299 6.43 48.13 0.82
N LEU A 300 6.42 47.00 0.09
CA LEU A 300 7.41 46.70 -0.95
C LEU A 300 7.17 47.45 -2.26
N LEU A 301 5.92 47.55 -2.73
CA LEU A 301 5.58 48.01 -4.07
C LEU A 301 5.07 49.46 -4.11
N ALA A 302 4.45 49.95 -3.03
CA ALA A 302 3.79 51.26 -3.00
C ALA A 302 3.93 51.93 -1.61
N PRO A 303 5.15 52.29 -1.17
CA PRO A 303 5.41 52.76 0.18
C PRO A 303 4.63 54.02 0.58
N THR A 304 4.22 54.86 -0.38
CA THR A 304 3.39 56.05 -0.14
C THR A 304 1.98 55.72 0.35
N LEU A 305 1.46 54.53 0.02
CA LEU A 305 0.14 54.06 0.45
C LEU A 305 0.15 53.47 1.86
N THR A 306 1.34 53.23 2.44
CA THR A 306 1.47 52.64 3.78
C THR A 306 0.83 53.48 4.89
N ARG A 307 0.68 54.80 4.68
CA ARG A 307 -0.01 55.71 5.59
C ARG A 307 -1.48 55.34 5.85
N TYR A 308 -2.12 54.59 4.96
CA TYR A 308 -3.53 54.22 5.07
C TYR A 308 -3.76 52.86 5.74
N LEU A 309 -2.70 52.08 5.97
CA LEU A 309 -2.83 50.73 6.51
C LEU A 309 -3.28 50.70 7.98
N ALA A 310 -3.11 51.78 8.75
CA ALA A 310 -3.41 51.80 10.19
C ALA A 310 -2.78 50.57 10.93
N SER A 311 -1.54 50.24 10.58
CA SER A 311 -0.84 49.02 10.98
C SER A 311 -0.78 48.80 12.49
N GLU A 312 -0.57 49.85 13.28
CA GLU A 312 -0.53 49.77 14.74
C GLU A 312 -1.90 49.42 15.36
N ALA A 313 -2.98 50.05 14.88
CA ALA A 313 -4.32 49.73 15.36
C ALA A 313 -4.70 48.29 14.99
N MET A 314 -4.35 47.87 13.77
CA MET A 314 -4.58 46.49 13.35
C MET A 314 -3.71 45.48 14.11
N ALA A 315 -2.50 45.83 14.51
CA ALA A 315 -1.65 44.98 15.37
C ALA A 315 -2.33 44.70 16.72
N LEU A 316 -2.94 45.71 17.34
CA LEU A 316 -3.70 45.53 18.59
C LEU A 316 -4.92 44.62 18.39
N VAL A 317 -5.68 44.87 17.33
CA VAL A 317 -6.83 44.02 16.94
C VAL A 317 -6.39 42.58 16.67
N HIS A 318 -5.27 42.38 15.98
CA HIS A 318 -4.69 41.07 15.73
C HIS A 318 -4.39 40.34 17.04
N CYS A 319 -3.72 40.98 18.01
CA CYS A 319 -3.39 40.34 19.28
C CYS A 319 -4.63 39.85 20.03
N VAL A 320 -5.69 40.66 20.07
CA VAL A 320 -6.96 40.31 20.72
C VAL A 320 -7.68 39.17 19.98
N LEU A 321 -7.80 39.27 18.66
CA LEU A 321 -8.47 38.27 17.84
C LEU A 321 -7.75 36.93 17.84
N THR A 322 -6.41 36.94 17.77
CA THR A 322 -5.59 35.73 17.84
C THR A 322 -5.72 35.07 19.21
N MET A 323 -5.71 35.84 20.30
CA MET A 323 -5.93 35.29 21.64
C MET A 323 -7.33 34.65 21.77
N ALA A 324 -8.38 35.36 21.30
CA ALA A 324 -9.74 34.83 21.31
C ALA A 324 -9.86 33.53 20.49
N ALA A 325 -9.23 33.49 19.31
CA ALA A 325 -9.19 32.32 18.43
C ALA A 325 -8.53 31.12 19.12
N VAL A 326 -7.37 31.33 19.76
CA VAL A 326 -6.63 30.28 20.48
C VAL A 326 -7.43 29.78 21.69
N ILE A 327 -8.05 30.66 22.48
CA ILE A 327 -8.90 30.28 23.61
C ILE A 327 -10.10 29.47 23.12
N SER A 328 -10.73 29.87 22.01
CA SER A 328 -11.84 29.11 21.42
C SER A 328 -11.41 27.70 21.00
N LEU A 329 -10.23 27.56 20.39
CA LEU A 329 -9.67 26.26 20.02
C LEU A 329 -9.36 25.39 21.24
N TRP A 330 -8.87 26.01 22.33
CA TRP A 330 -8.65 25.31 23.59
C TRP A 330 -9.98 24.78 24.17
N ILE A 331 -11.02 25.61 24.22
CA ILE A 331 -12.36 25.19 24.70
C ILE A 331 -12.94 24.07 23.83
N ARG A 332 -12.66 24.08 22.51
CA ARG A 332 -13.05 23.02 21.56
C ARG A 332 -12.18 21.75 21.64
N GLY A 333 -11.33 21.63 22.66
CA GLY A 333 -10.55 20.42 22.93
C GLY A 333 -9.27 20.26 22.10
N ASN A 334 -8.73 21.32 21.49
CA ASN A 334 -7.45 21.25 20.81
C ASN A 334 -6.30 21.13 21.84
N PRO A 335 -5.54 20.01 21.86
CA PRO A 335 -4.50 19.79 22.88
C PRO A 335 -3.32 20.76 22.75
N SER A 336 -3.03 21.25 21.54
CA SER A 336 -1.93 22.17 21.26
C SER A 336 -2.26 23.62 21.59
N ALA A 337 -3.55 23.98 21.60
CA ALA A 337 -4.00 25.36 21.85
C ALA A 337 -3.65 25.86 23.26
N ARG A 338 -3.65 24.98 24.28
CA ARG A 338 -3.28 25.37 25.65
C ARG A 338 -1.83 25.87 25.76
N LEU A 339 -0.88 25.13 25.19
CA LEU A 339 0.54 25.52 25.23
C LEU A 339 0.79 26.79 24.40
N PHE A 340 0.11 26.90 23.26
CA PHE A 340 0.16 28.12 22.44
C PHE A 340 -0.38 29.34 23.21
N ALA A 341 -1.51 29.20 23.92
CA ALA A 341 -2.08 30.27 24.73
C ALA A 341 -1.13 30.74 25.83
N ILE A 342 -0.43 29.82 26.49
CA ILE A 342 0.55 30.16 27.53
C ILE A 342 1.72 30.94 26.93
N ALA A 343 2.28 30.45 25.81
CA ALA A 343 3.37 31.13 25.11
C ALA A 343 2.98 32.55 24.67
N TRP A 344 1.82 32.67 24.00
CA TRP A 344 1.31 33.95 23.53
C TRP A 344 0.99 34.92 24.68
N SER A 345 0.41 34.43 25.77
CA SER A 345 0.16 35.25 26.96
C SER A 345 1.45 35.81 27.57
N THR A 346 2.53 35.02 27.55
CA THR A 346 3.84 35.44 28.09
C THR A 346 4.41 36.60 27.28
N LEU A 347 4.35 36.51 25.94
CA LEU A 347 4.75 37.61 25.06
C LEU A 347 3.87 38.86 25.30
N LEU A 348 2.56 38.70 25.35
CA LEU A 348 1.64 39.82 25.52
C LEU A 348 1.83 40.54 26.85
N ILE A 349 1.97 39.81 27.96
CA ILE A 349 2.22 40.40 29.28
C ILE A 349 3.52 41.21 29.28
N ALA A 350 4.59 40.65 28.72
CA ALA A 350 5.89 41.33 28.65
C ALA A 350 5.86 42.57 27.72
N THR A 351 5.10 42.49 26.62
CA THR A 351 4.90 43.61 25.70
C THR A 351 4.06 44.72 26.36
N ILE A 352 3.00 44.36 27.08
CA ILE A 352 2.18 45.32 27.83
C ILE A 352 3.02 46.00 28.92
N ALA A 353 3.85 45.24 29.66
CA ALA A 353 4.75 45.81 30.66
C ALA A 353 5.75 46.80 30.05
N HIS A 354 6.30 46.48 28.86
CA HIS A 354 7.17 47.39 28.12
C HIS A 354 6.43 48.68 27.70
N LEU A 355 5.23 48.57 27.13
CA LEU A 355 4.43 49.73 26.72
C LEU A 355 4.02 50.60 27.92
N LEU A 356 3.62 49.98 29.04
CA LEU A 356 3.30 50.71 30.27
C LEU A 356 4.51 51.44 30.86
N ALA A 357 5.72 50.90 30.69
CA ALA A 357 6.94 51.58 31.11
C ALA A 357 7.26 52.78 30.21
N LEU A 358 7.04 52.67 28.89
CA LEU A 358 7.16 53.80 27.96
C LEU A 358 6.13 54.90 28.27
N GLU A 359 4.90 54.54 28.67
CA GLU A 359 3.88 55.50 29.09
C GLU A 359 4.13 56.14 30.48
N GLY A 360 5.19 55.72 31.18
CA GLY A 360 5.53 56.19 32.53
C GLY A 360 4.63 55.64 33.64
N VAL A 361 3.79 54.64 33.36
CA VAL A 361 2.97 53.95 34.38
C VAL A 361 3.81 52.99 35.21
N LEU A 362 4.74 52.28 34.54
CA LEU A 362 5.75 51.45 35.19
C LEU A 362 7.10 52.16 35.19
N PRO A 363 7.98 51.88 36.16
CA PRO A 363 9.34 52.41 36.15
C PRO A 363 10.06 51.92 34.90
N LEU A 364 10.62 52.86 34.15
CA LEU A 364 11.49 52.53 33.02
C LEU A 364 12.83 52.06 33.59
N ASN A 365 13.13 50.78 33.47
CA ASN A 365 14.35 50.16 33.97
C ASN A 365 14.83 49.11 32.96
N THR A 366 15.99 48.49 33.17
CA THR A 366 16.52 47.51 32.21
C THR A 366 15.54 46.35 31.94
N LEU A 367 14.80 45.90 32.96
CA LEU A 367 13.86 44.78 32.82
C LEU A 367 12.63 45.17 31.98
N THR A 368 12.04 46.34 32.23
CA THR A 368 10.86 46.82 31.49
C THR A 368 11.23 47.31 30.09
N LEU A 369 12.42 47.89 29.92
CA LEU A 369 12.97 48.32 28.63
C LEU A 369 13.19 47.12 27.70
N TYR A 370 13.82 46.04 28.18
CA TYR A 370 14.05 44.81 27.40
C TYR A 370 12.95 43.76 27.57
N GLY A 371 11.84 44.10 28.24
CA GLY A 371 10.77 43.17 28.59
C GLY A 371 10.20 42.44 27.38
N GLN A 372 9.97 43.16 26.27
CA GLN A 372 9.46 42.56 25.04
C GLN A 372 10.42 41.50 24.47
N LEU A 373 11.73 41.73 24.48
CA LEU A 373 12.73 40.76 23.99
C LEU A 373 12.73 39.50 24.86
N ILE A 374 12.65 39.67 26.20
CA ILE A 374 12.56 38.56 27.15
C ILE A 374 11.27 37.74 26.91
N GLY A 375 10.14 38.42 26.72
CA GLY A 375 8.85 37.78 26.43
C GLY A 375 8.86 37.01 25.12
N MET A 376 9.44 37.58 24.07
CA MET A 376 9.62 36.94 22.77
C MET A 376 10.51 35.70 22.87
N PHE A 377 11.64 35.79 23.57
CA PHE A 377 12.52 34.64 23.80
C PHE A 377 11.79 33.53 24.57
N ALA A 378 11.06 33.87 25.63
CA ALA A 378 10.28 32.91 26.41
C ALA A 378 9.19 32.25 25.57
N GLU A 379 8.47 33.00 24.74
CA GLU A 379 7.48 32.47 23.80
C GLU A 379 8.12 31.46 22.85
N PHE A 380 9.26 31.79 22.23
CA PHE A 380 9.95 30.88 21.32
C PHE A 380 10.42 29.59 22.00
N VAL A 381 10.94 29.67 23.23
CA VAL A 381 11.28 28.47 23.99
C VAL A 381 10.04 27.60 24.22
N LEU A 382 8.92 28.20 24.62
CA LEU A 382 7.67 27.50 24.91
C LEU A 382 7.05 26.88 23.64
N LEU A 383 7.04 27.60 22.51
CA LEU A 383 6.55 27.09 21.23
C LEU A 383 7.43 25.97 20.67
N SER A 384 8.76 26.11 20.76
CA SER A 384 9.70 25.07 20.37
C SER A 384 9.47 23.79 21.18
N MET A 385 9.21 23.92 22.48
CA MET A 385 8.86 22.79 23.34
C MET A 385 7.50 22.18 22.97
N ALA A 386 6.49 23.00 22.69
CA ALA A 386 5.17 22.53 22.29
C ALA A 386 5.20 21.74 20.98
N LEU A 387 6.06 22.15 20.03
CA LEU A 387 6.29 21.46 18.77
C LEU A 387 6.95 20.09 18.98
N ALA A 388 8.01 20.04 19.79
CA ALA A 388 8.67 18.79 20.16
C ALA A 388 7.71 17.81 20.87
N GLN A 389 6.87 18.30 21.78
CA GLN A 389 5.89 17.46 22.47
C GLN A 389 4.83 16.91 21.51
N ARG A 390 4.32 17.72 20.58
CA ARG A 390 3.36 17.28 19.57
C ARG A 390 3.92 16.12 18.73
N ILE A 391 5.17 16.22 18.27
CA ILE A 391 5.82 15.16 17.51
C ILE A 391 6.00 13.89 18.35
N ASN A 392 6.43 14.01 19.60
CA ASN A 392 6.63 12.84 20.44
C ASN A 392 5.33 12.05 20.62
N VAL A 393 4.21 12.75 20.84
CA VAL A 393 2.88 12.13 20.93
C VAL A 393 2.46 11.49 19.60
N GLU A 394 2.71 12.16 18.46
CA GLU A 394 2.37 11.60 17.16
C GLU A 394 3.22 10.36 16.81
N ARG A 395 4.51 10.39 17.15
CA ARG A 395 5.43 9.27 16.96
C ARG A 395 5.03 8.07 17.82
N GLU A 396 4.67 8.31 19.07
CA GLU A 396 4.20 7.27 19.99
C GLU A 396 2.92 6.59 19.47
N ARG A 397 1.96 7.38 18.95
CA ARG A 397 0.76 6.83 18.30
C ARG A 397 1.08 6.00 17.06
N ARG A 398 2.04 6.44 16.24
CA ARG A 398 2.46 5.66 15.05
C ARG A 398 3.12 4.34 15.46
N ILE A 399 3.97 4.34 16.48
CA ILE A 399 4.61 3.12 16.99
C ILE A 399 3.56 2.13 17.48
N LEU A 400 2.60 2.60 18.30
CA LEU A 400 1.52 1.74 18.81
C LEU A 400 0.65 1.18 17.68
N ALA A 401 0.31 1.99 16.68
CA ALA A 401 -0.43 1.53 15.50
C ALA A 401 0.36 0.47 14.72
N GLN A 402 1.66 0.68 14.51
CA GLN A 402 2.52 -0.26 13.79
C GLN A 402 2.70 -1.58 14.56
N GLN A 403 2.79 -1.53 15.90
CA GLN A 403 2.78 -2.72 16.75
C GLN A 403 1.46 -3.50 16.64
N SER A 404 0.32 -2.81 16.63
CA SER A 404 -0.99 -3.47 16.47
C SER A 404 -1.13 -4.20 15.14
N VAL A 405 -0.60 -3.60 14.06
CA VAL A 405 -0.58 -4.22 12.72
C VAL A 405 0.35 -5.43 12.69
N LEU A 406 1.52 -5.35 13.34
CA LEU A 406 2.45 -6.48 13.42
C LEU A 406 1.82 -7.69 14.11
N HIS A 407 1.19 -7.49 15.28
CA HIS A 407 0.52 -8.58 16.00
C HIS A 407 -0.63 -9.21 15.21
N ALA A 408 -1.40 -8.40 14.47
CA ALA A 408 -2.45 -8.93 13.59
C ALA A 408 -1.86 -9.78 12.44
N SER A 409 -0.72 -9.36 11.87
CA SER A 409 0.00 -10.12 10.84
C SER A 409 0.57 -11.44 11.37
N GLU A 410 1.11 -11.45 12.58
CA GLU A 410 1.62 -12.67 13.23
C GLU A 410 0.51 -13.70 13.44
N ALA A 411 -0.66 -13.26 13.93
CA ALA A 411 -1.81 -14.14 14.15
C ALA A 411 -2.30 -14.79 12.83
N LEU A 412 -2.37 -14.01 11.74
CA LEU A 412 -2.72 -14.51 10.41
C LEU A 412 -1.69 -15.49 9.86
N ALA A 413 -0.40 -15.29 10.15
CA ALA A 413 0.65 -16.22 9.72
C ALA A 413 0.51 -17.59 10.40
N ILE A 414 0.24 -17.60 11.71
CA ILE A 414 -0.03 -18.82 12.50
C ILE A 414 -1.29 -19.53 11.96
N GLU A 415 -2.36 -18.79 11.68
CA GLU A 415 -3.58 -19.37 11.11
C GLU A 415 -3.31 -19.99 9.73
N ARG A 416 -2.54 -19.31 8.87
CA ARG A 416 -2.18 -19.81 7.54
C ARG A 416 -1.34 -21.08 7.62
N GLU A 417 -0.38 -21.13 8.54
CA GLU A 417 0.46 -22.31 8.76
C GLU A 417 -0.39 -23.52 9.19
N SER A 418 -1.28 -23.34 10.17
CA SER A 418 -2.17 -24.42 10.61
C SER A 418 -3.11 -24.90 9.49
N ARG A 419 -3.63 -23.99 8.65
CA ARG A 419 -4.44 -24.35 7.48
C ARG A 419 -3.65 -25.14 6.44
N LEU A 420 -2.40 -24.75 6.18
CA LEU A 420 -1.53 -25.49 5.25
C LEU A 420 -1.22 -26.89 5.78
N GLN A 421 -0.92 -27.03 7.08
CA GLN A 421 -0.70 -28.33 7.71
C GLN A 421 -1.94 -29.23 7.60
N ALA A 422 -3.13 -28.71 7.88
CA ALA A 422 -4.38 -29.45 7.74
C ALA A 422 -4.66 -29.88 6.28
N GLN A 423 -4.38 -29.00 5.32
CA GLN A 423 -4.52 -29.32 3.90
C GLN A 423 -3.55 -30.42 3.45
N GLN A 424 -2.31 -30.39 3.95
CA GLN A 424 -1.31 -31.40 3.64
C GLN A 424 -1.65 -32.75 4.25
N GLN A 425 -2.17 -32.79 5.49
CA GLN A 425 -2.69 -34.01 6.10
C GLN A 425 -3.88 -34.59 5.31
N ALA A 426 -4.81 -33.75 4.86
CA ALA A 426 -5.94 -34.20 4.05
C ALA A 426 -5.49 -34.80 2.72
N LEU A 427 -4.50 -34.19 2.06
CA LEU A 427 -3.93 -34.72 0.82
C LEU A 427 -3.24 -36.08 1.03
N ASP A 428 -2.47 -36.25 2.11
CA ASP A 428 -1.83 -37.54 2.44
C ASP A 428 -2.87 -38.65 2.67
N VAL A 429 -3.95 -38.34 3.39
CA VAL A 429 -5.08 -39.29 3.58
C VAL A 429 -5.73 -39.64 2.24
N GLN A 430 -5.92 -38.66 1.35
CA GLN A 430 -6.49 -38.90 0.02
C GLN A 430 -5.57 -39.76 -0.85
N MET A 431 -4.25 -39.53 -0.82
CA MET A 431 -3.27 -40.35 -1.54
C MET A 431 -3.31 -41.80 -1.09
N ARG A 432 -3.26 -42.05 0.23
CA ARG A 432 -3.36 -43.41 0.79
C ARG A 432 -4.67 -44.10 0.43
N ALA A 433 -5.78 -43.35 0.43
CA ALA A 433 -7.08 -43.87 0.02
C ALA A 433 -7.08 -44.25 -1.48
N ASN A 434 -6.43 -43.45 -2.33
CA ASN A 434 -6.33 -43.73 -3.75
C ASN A 434 -5.45 -44.95 -4.03
N GLU A 435 -4.27 -45.05 -3.39
CA GLU A 435 -3.41 -46.24 -3.49
C GLU A 435 -4.13 -47.53 -3.05
N ALA A 436 -4.87 -47.48 -1.93
CA ALA A 436 -5.65 -48.61 -1.46
C ALA A 436 -6.85 -48.97 -2.37
N LEU A 437 -7.35 -48.00 -3.14
CA LEU A 437 -8.38 -48.23 -4.15
C LEU A 437 -7.77 -48.88 -5.40
N GLU A 438 -6.64 -48.37 -5.89
CA GLU A 438 -5.91 -48.93 -7.03
C GLU A 438 -5.52 -50.39 -6.79
N ALA A 439 -5.02 -50.72 -5.59
CA ALA A 439 -4.72 -52.09 -5.21
C ALA A 439 -5.96 -53.01 -5.29
N ARG A 440 -7.11 -52.53 -4.76
CA ARG A 440 -8.39 -53.26 -4.82
C ARG A 440 -8.90 -53.44 -6.25
N VAL A 441 -8.77 -52.41 -7.08
CA VAL A 441 -9.16 -52.49 -8.51
C VAL A 441 -8.30 -53.52 -9.22
N TYR A 442 -6.99 -53.52 -8.98
CA TYR A 442 -6.06 -54.49 -9.57
C TYR A 442 -6.40 -55.94 -9.17
N GLU A 443 -6.59 -56.21 -7.87
CA GLU A 443 -7.00 -57.53 -7.38
C GLU A 443 -8.30 -58.02 -8.03
N ARG A 444 -9.30 -57.13 -8.10
CA ARG A 444 -10.62 -57.47 -8.65
C ARG A 444 -10.57 -57.71 -10.16
N THR A 445 -9.76 -56.96 -10.88
CA THR A 445 -9.55 -57.15 -12.33
C THR A 445 -8.91 -58.51 -12.61
N ARG A 446 -7.88 -58.87 -11.84
CA ARG A 446 -7.22 -60.18 -11.97
C ARG A 446 -8.17 -61.35 -11.68
N ALA A 447 -8.93 -61.27 -10.60
CA ALA A 447 -9.91 -62.31 -10.26
C ALA A 447 -10.98 -62.48 -11.35
N LEU A 448 -11.38 -61.38 -12.01
CA LEU A 448 -12.33 -61.42 -13.12
C LEU A 448 -11.75 -62.14 -14.35
N GLU A 449 -10.49 -61.87 -14.71
CA GLU A 449 -9.83 -62.52 -15.84
C GLU A 449 -9.67 -64.03 -15.63
N ASP A 450 -9.28 -64.45 -14.42
CA ASP A 450 -9.12 -65.87 -14.10
C ASP A 450 -10.47 -66.60 -14.16
N ALA A 451 -11.55 -66.00 -13.65
CA ALA A 451 -12.89 -66.54 -13.75
C ALA A 451 -13.36 -66.68 -15.21
N LYS A 452 -13.06 -65.69 -16.06
CA LYS A 452 -13.40 -65.73 -17.49
C LYS A 452 -12.71 -66.90 -18.20
N ARG A 453 -11.40 -67.10 -17.99
CA ARG A 453 -10.66 -68.22 -18.59
C ARG A 453 -11.22 -69.58 -18.17
N GLY A 454 -11.58 -69.73 -16.90
CA GLY A 454 -12.21 -70.96 -16.41
C GLY A 454 -13.53 -71.27 -17.12
N LEU A 455 -14.34 -70.25 -17.39
CA LEU A 455 -15.60 -70.41 -18.10
C LEU A 455 -15.40 -70.84 -19.57
N GLU A 456 -14.41 -70.25 -20.25
CA GLU A 456 -14.09 -70.58 -21.65
C GLU A 456 -13.68 -72.05 -21.82
N MET A 457 -12.84 -72.58 -20.92
CA MET A 457 -12.40 -73.98 -20.96
C MET A 457 -13.55 -74.99 -20.79
N VAL A 458 -14.49 -74.72 -19.87
CA VAL A 458 -15.63 -75.60 -19.62
C VAL A 458 -16.56 -75.64 -20.84
N ASN A 459 -16.74 -74.51 -21.51
CA ASN A 459 -17.60 -74.42 -22.69
C ASN A 459 -17.07 -75.23 -23.89
N GLU A 460 -15.75 -75.27 -24.09
CA GLU A 460 -15.12 -76.09 -25.14
C GLU A 460 -15.32 -77.59 -24.91
N GLN A 461 -15.25 -78.05 -23.65
CA GLN A 461 -15.42 -79.47 -23.30
C GLN A 461 -16.86 -79.95 -23.54
N LEU A 462 -17.86 -79.13 -23.21
CA LEU A 462 -19.27 -79.42 -23.46
C LEU A 462 -19.59 -79.58 -24.95
N THR A 463 -18.96 -78.77 -25.80
CA THR A 463 -19.20 -78.81 -27.25
C THR A 463 -18.74 -80.14 -27.89
N ARG A 464 -17.59 -80.69 -27.46
CA ARG A 464 -17.06 -81.96 -27.99
C ARG A 464 -17.90 -83.18 -27.64
N LEU A 465 -18.52 -83.20 -26.45
CA LEU A 465 -19.30 -84.34 -25.96
C LEU A 465 -20.67 -84.48 -26.63
N SER A 466 -21.12 -83.48 -27.40
CA SER A 466 -22.48 -83.41 -27.96
C SER A 466 -22.59 -83.89 -29.42
N ILE A 467 -21.49 -83.98 -30.17
CA ILE A 467 -21.52 -84.10 -31.65
C ILE A 467 -21.14 -85.47 -32.23
N THR A 468 -20.68 -86.43 -31.41
CA THR A 468 -20.21 -87.76 -31.86
C THR A 468 -21.13 -88.90 -31.37
N ASP A 469 -21.21 -90.00 -32.14
CA ASP A 469 -21.84 -91.26 -31.72
C ASP A 469 -20.86 -92.08 -30.86
N ALA A 470 -21.31 -92.51 -29.68
CA ALA A 470 -20.45 -93.15 -28.69
C ALA A 470 -19.89 -94.52 -29.15
N LEU A 471 -20.62 -95.27 -29.99
CA LEU A 471 -20.22 -96.60 -30.44
C LEU A 471 -19.30 -96.57 -31.66
N THR A 472 -19.64 -95.76 -32.66
CA THR A 472 -18.99 -95.75 -33.97
C THR A 472 -17.96 -94.62 -34.12
N GLN A 473 -17.92 -93.65 -33.21
CA GLN A 473 -17.06 -92.46 -33.27
C GLN A 473 -17.24 -91.62 -34.54
N LEU A 474 -18.33 -91.85 -35.29
CA LEU A 474 -18.80 -91.01 -36.38
C LEU A 474 -19.62 -89.83 -35.83
N SER A 475 -19.98 -88.87 -36.66
CA SER A 475 -20.96 -87.85 -36.27
C SER A 475 -22.28 -88.52 -35.89
N ASN A 476 -22.93 -88.00 -34.84
CA ASN A 476 -24.29 -88.46 -34.53
C ASN A 476 -25.31 -87.78 -35.45
N ARG A 477 -26.54 -88.29 -35.46
CA ARG A 477 -27.64 -87.73 -36.27
C ARG A 477 -27.86 -86.23 -36.04
N GLY A 478 -27.85 -85.78 -34.79
CA GLY A 478 -28.05 -84.36 -34.47
C GLY A 478 -27.01 -83.46 -35.10
N HIS A 479 -25.75 -83.89 -35.12
CA HIS A 479 -24.68 -83.17 -35.80
C HIS A 479 -24.80 -83.26 -37.33
N PHE A 480 -25.18 -84.41 -37.88
CA PHE A 480 -25.42 -84.56 -39.32
C PHE A 480 -26.54 -83.65 -39.83
N ASP A 481 -27.67 -83.57 -39.12
CA ASP A 481 -28.82 -82.73 -39.50
C ASP A 481 -28.43 -81.24 -39.57
N VAL A 482 -27.56 -80.77 -38.66
CA VAL A 482 -27.01 -79.41 -38.72
C VAL A 482 -26.05 -79.24 -39.91
N MET A 483 -25.14 -80.20 -40.13
CA MET A 483 -24.13 -80.11 -41.18
C MET A 483 -24.73 -80.22 -42.59
N ILE A 484 -25.75 -81.05 -42.80
CA ILE A 484 -26.38 -81.19 -44.12
C ILE A 484 -27.10 -79.91 -44.54
N ASP A 485 -27.72 -79.17 -43.60
CA ASP A 485 -28.30 -77.85 -43.85
C ASP A 485 -27.23 -76.83 -44.28
N GLU A 486 -26.06 -76.86 -43.66
CA GLU A 486 -24.92 -76.02 -44.04
C GLU A 486 -24.37 -76.37 -45.42
N GLU A 487 -24.19 -77.66 -45.71
CA GLU A 487 -23.64 -78.12 -46.98
C GLU A 487 -24.63 -77.94 -48.15
N ILE A 488 -25.95 -78.03 -47.94
CA ILE A 488 -26.95 -77.66 -48.96
C ILE A 488 -26.86 -76.16 -49.29
N ARG A 489 -26.74 -75.30 -48.27
CA ARG A 489 -26.55 -73.85 -48.49
C ARG A 489 -25.24 -73.57 -49.21
N ARG A 490 -24.17 -74.29 -48.85
CA ARG A 490 -22.87 -74.18 -49.51
C ARG A 490 -22.96 -74.60 -50.97
N ALA A 491 -23.48 -75.80 -51.25
CA ALA A 491 -23.66 -76.38 -52.58
C ALA A 491 -24.42 -75.45 -53.52
N ARG A 492 -25.50 -74.83 -53.04
CA ARG A 492 -26.25 -73.80 -53.79
C ARG A 492 -25.42 -72.56 -54.10
N ARG A 493 -24.68 -72.06 -53.11
CA ARG A 493 -23.87 -70.84 -53.28
C ARG A 493 -22.74 -71.00 -54.28
N ILE A 494 -22.15 -72.20 -54.36
CA ILE A 494 -21.01 -72.50 -55.24
C ILE A 494 -21.42 -73.26 -56.50
N GLU A 495 -22.72 -73.49 -56.72
CA GLU A 495 -23.29 -74.22 -57.86
C GLU A 495 -22.66 -75.61 -58.08
N MET A 496 -22.38 -76.34 -56.99
CA MET A 496 -21.82 -77.70 -57.04
C MET A 496 -22.80 -78.75 -56.51
N PRO A 497 -22.89 -79.94 -57.13
CA PRO A 497 -23.82 -80.98 -56.70
C PRO A 497 -23.48 -81.46 -55.28
N LEU A 498 -24.51 -81.85 -54.53
CA LEU A 498 -24.34 -82.51 -53.22
C LEU A 498 -25.05 -83.85 -53.28
N SER A 499 -24.30 -84.93 -53.07
CA SER A 499 -24.87 -86.27 -53.03
C SER A 499 -24.95 -86.80 -51.61
N VAL A 500 -26.01 -87.54 -51.32
CA VAL A 500 -26.21 -88.24 -50.05
C VAL A 500 -26.36 -89.73 -50.33
N LEU A 501 -25.59 -90.52 -49.59
CA LEU A 501 -25.68 -91.96 -49.55
C LEU A 501 -26.36 -92.33 -48.24
N LEU A 502 -27.48 -93.03 -48.31
CA LEU A 502 -28.11 -93.67 -47.15
C LEU A 502 -27.84 -95.17 -47.24
N LEU A 503 -27.25 -95.73 -46.19
CA LEU A 503 -26.74 -97.08 -46.15
C LEU A 503 -27.40 -97.86 -45.01
N ASP A 504 -27.70 -99.12 -45.24
CA ASP A 504 -28.23 -100.02 -44.23
C ASP A 504 -27.64 -101.42 -44.37
N ILE A 505 -27.32 -102.04 -43.22
CA ILE A 505 -26.71 -103.36 -43.18
C ILE A 505 -27.76 -104.44 -43.42
N ASP A 506 -27.59 -105.18 -44.50
CA ASP A 506 -28.55 -106.19 -44.94
C ASP A 506 -28.68 -107.32 -43.90
N HIS A 507 -29.93 -107.58 -43.50
CA HIS A 507 -30.27 -108.60 -42.51
C HIS A 507 -29.59 -108.42 -41.14
N PHE A 508 -29.24 -107.20 -40.73
CA PHE A 508 -28.52 -106.96 -39.47
C PHE A 508 -29.26 -107.47 -38.22
N LYS A 509 -30.59 -107.37 -38.18
CA LYS A 509 -31.39 -108.01 -37.13
C LYS A 509 -31.11 -109.52 -37.00
N ARG A 510 -30.95 -110.23 -38.12
CA ARG A 510 -30.59 -111.67 -38.12
C ARG A 510 -29.17 -111.90 -37.58
N VAL A 511 -28.24 -110.99 -37.85
CA VAL A 511 -26.88 -111.02 -37.27
C VAL A 511 -26.96 -110.91 -35.74
N ASN A 512 -27.73 -109.95 -35.22
CA ASN A 512 -27.95 -109.80 -33.78
C ASN A 512 -28.67 -111.01 -33.17
N ASP A 513 -29.73 -111.50 -33.83
CA ASP A 513 -30.52 -112.63 -33.33
C ASP A 513 -29.71 -113.94 -33.33
N THR A 514 -28.73 -114.09 -34.22
CA THR A 514 -27.91 -115.32 -34.36
C THR A 514 -26.64 -115.28 -33.51
N TYR A 515 -25.94 -114.13 -33.45
CA TYR A 515 -24.61 -114.00 -32.85
C TYR A 515 -24.56 -113.09 -31.62
N GLY A 516 -25.68 -112.43 -31.29
CA GLY A 516 -25.81 -111.53 -30.15
C GLY A 516 -25.40 -110.08 -30.45
N HIS A 517 -25.98 -109.15 -29.69
CA HIS A 517 -25.72 -107.72 -29.83
C HIS A 517 -24.24 -107.30 -29.75
N PRO A 518 -23.37 -107.90 -28.90
CA PRO A 518 -21.95 -107.52 -28.87
C PRO A 518 -21.22 -107.75 -30.20
N PHE A 519 -21.56 -108.82 -30.92
CA PHE A 519 -20.99 -109.10 -32.25
C PHE A 519 -21.61 -108.19 -33.32
N GLY A 520 -22.90 -107.86 -33.19
CA GLY A 520 -23.51 -106.82 -34.02
C GLY A 520 -22.86 -105.45 -33.87
N ASP A 521 -22.55 -105.04 -32.64
CA ASP A 521 -21.81 -103.79 -32.35
C ASP A 521 -20.42 -103.79 -32.98
N GLU A 522 -19.74 -104.93 -32.99
CA GLU A 522 -18.47 -105.09 -33.70
C GLU A 522 -18.64 -104.96 -35.22
N CYS A 523 -19.68 -105.56 -35.79
CA CYS A 523 -20.02 -105.38 -37.20
C CYS A 523 -20.32 -103.91 -37.53
N LEU A 524 -21.03 -103.18 -36.64
CA LEU A 524 -21.28 -101.75 -36.80
C LEU A 524 -20.00 -100.92 -36.75
N ARG A 525 -19.05 -101.25 -35.87
CA ARG A 525 -17.73 -100.59 -35.83
C ARG A 525 -16.94 -100.85 -37.11
N LEU A 526 -16.90 -102.08 -37.59
CA LEU A 526 -16.20 -102.45 -38.83
C LEU A 526 -16.78 -101.73 -40.05
N VAL A 527 -18.12 -101.64 -40.14
CA VAL A 527 -18.78 -100.85 -41.17
C VAL A 527 -18.45 -99.37 -41.00
N ALA A 528 -18.59 -98.80 -39.80
CA ALA A 528 -18.29 -97.39 -39.54
C ALA A 528 -16.84 -97.01 -39.88
N ASP A 529 -15.86 -97.83 -39.52
CA ASP A 529 -14.45 -97.63 -39.87
C ASP A 529 -14.23 -97.70 -41.38
N THR A 530 -14.90 -98.61 -42.07
CA THR A 530 -14.89 -98.68 -43.54
C THR A 530 -15.48 -97.41 -44.15
N LEU A 531 -16.64 -96.96 -43.68
CA LEU A 531 -17.28 -95.72 -44.15
C LEU A 531 -16.41 -94.48 -43.88
N LYS A 532 -15.75 -94.42 -42.73
CA LYS A 532 -14.80 -93.35 -42.37
C LYS A 532 -13.60 -93.30 -43.32
N GLN A 533 -13.12 -94.44 -43.82
CA GLN A 533 -12.05 -94.49 -44.82
C GLN A 533 -12.51 -94.00 -46.19
N HIS A 534 -13.79 -94.17 -46.50
CA HIS A 534 -14.38 -93.77 -47.78
C HIS A 534 -14.95 -92.34 -47.79
N GLY A 535 -15.06 -91.66 -46.64
CA GLY A 535 -15.50 -90.26 -46.51
C GLY A 535 -14.43 -89.35 -45.89
N GLN A 536 -13.21 -89.36 -46.44
CA GLN A 536 -12.06 -88.61 -45.90
C GLN A 536 -11.83 -87.24 -46.57
N ARG A 537 -12.63 -86.84 -47.58
CA ARG A 537 -12.41 -85.54 -48.22
C ARG A 537 -12.85 -84.42 -47.29
N ALA A 538 -12.19 -83.27 -47.40
CA ALA A 538 -12.64 -82.07 -46.71
C ALA A 538 -14.06 -81.71 -47.15
N GLY A 539 -15.01 -81.77 -46.20
CA GLY A 539 -16.44 -81.55 -46.46
C GLY A 539 -17.29 -82.83 -46.48
N ASP A 540 -16.70 -84.02 -46.58
CA ASP A 540 -17.45 -85.27 -46.43
C ASP A 540 -17.94 -85.38 -44.98
N VAL A 541 -19.22 -85.67 -44.80
CA VAL A 541 -19.80 -85.89 -43.46
C VAL A 541 -20.29 -87.32 -43.38
N VAL A 542 -19.65 -88.12 -42.53
CA VAL A 542 -20.00 -89.50 -42.26
C VAL A 542 -20.65 -89.60 -40.89
N ALA A 543 -21.89 -90.06 -40.85
CA ALA A 543 -22.66 -90.13 -39.62
C ALA A 543 -23.39 -91.47 -39.46
N ARG A 544 -23.58 -91.87 -38.20
CA ARG A 544 -24.52 -92.94 -37.85
C ARG A 544 -25.90 -92.31 -37.72
N TYR A 545 -26.78 -92.61 -38.67
CA TYR A 545 -28.09 -91.98 -38.79
C TYR A 545 -29.15 -92.68 -37.92
N GLY A 546 -29.02 -94.00 -37.79
CA GLY A 546 -29.92 -94.87 -37.03
C GLY A 546 -29.19 -96.06 -36.41
N GLY A 547 -29.94 -97.03 -35.90
CA GLY A 547 -29.37 -98.21 -35.22
C GLY A 547 -28.36 -98.98 -36.09
N GLU A 548 -28.76 -99.31 -37.30
CA GLU A 548 -27.95 -100.01 -38.31
C GLU A 548 -27.79 -99.22 -39.62
N GLU A 549 -28.20 -97.95 -39.58
CA GLU A 549 -28.25 -97.03 -40.72
C GLU A 549 -27.14 -95.99 -40.64
N PHE A 550 -26.46 -95.78 -41.76
CA PHE A 550 -25.42 -94.78 -41.90
C PHE A 550 -25.76 -93.82 -43.02
N VAL A 551 -25.23 -92.60 -42.92
CA VAL A 551 -25.39 -91.59 -43.95
C VAL A 551 -24.05 -90.95 -44.26
N ILE A 552 -23.82 -90.68 -45.55
CA ILE A 552 -22.66 -89.94 -46.01
C ILE A 552 -23.14 -88.81 -46.91
N ALA A 553 -22.77 -87.57 -46.56
CA ALA A 553 -22.89 -86.42 -47.45
C ALA A 553 -21.57 -86.20 -48.18
N LEU A 554 -21.63 -86.08 -49.51
CA LEU A 554 -20.49 -85.95 -50.41
C LEU A 554 -20.62 -84.66 -51.24
N PRO A 555 -20.07 -83.53 -50.75
CA PRO A 555 -20.10 -82.27 -51.49
C PRO A 555 -19.26 -82.34 -52.77
N GLY A 556 -19.81 -81.78 -53.85
CA GLY A 556 -19.14 -81.71 -55.15
C GLY A 556 -19.09 -83.03 -55.91
N MET A 557 -19.90 -84.03 -55.54
CA MET A 557 -20.07 -85.27 -56.31
C MET A 557 -21.42 -85.31 -56.98
N ASP A 558 -21.45 -85.50 -58.30
CA ASP A 558 -22.68 -85.75 -59.05
C ASP A 558 -23.22 -87.18 -58.82
N ALA A 559 -24.39 -87.49 -59.37
CA ALA A 559 -25.04 -88.78 -59.20
C ALA A 559 -24.21 -89.97 -59.69
N THR A 560 -23.39 -89.79 -60.73
CA THR A 560 -22.54 -90.85 -61.29
C THR A 560 -21.36 -91.11 -60.36
N GLN A 561 -20.68 -90.05 -59.94
CA GLN A 561 -19.55 -90.11 -59.02
C GLN A 561 -19.96 -90.67 -57.65
N ALA A 562 -21.13 -90.24 -57.16
CA ALA A 562 -21.69 -90.74 -55.91
C ALA A 562 -22.11 -92.22 -56.01
N ALA A 563 -22.64 -92.66 -57.15
CA ALA A 563 -22.94 -94.07 -57.38
C ALA A 563 -21.67 -94.93 -57.45
N GLU A 564 -20.60 -94.46 -58.10
CA GLU A 564 -19.30 -95.13 -58.10
C GLU A 564 -18.72 -95.25 -56.69
N GLN A 565 -18.80 -94.17 -55.90
CA GLN A 565 -18.33 -94.18 -54.51
C GLN A 565 -19.18 -95.10 -53.64
N ALA A 566 -20.49 -95.10 -53.81
CA ALA A 566 -21.40 -96.04 -53.14
C ALA A 566 -21.06 -97.49 -53.50
N GLU A 567 -20.75 -97.79 -54.76
CA GLU A 567 -20.41 -99.15 -55.19
C GLU A 567 -19.07 -99.60 -54.62
N ARG A 568 -18.07 -98.70 -54.53
CA ARG A 568 -16.81 -98.97 -53.82
C ARG A 568 -17.05 -99.29 -52.35
N ILE A 569 -17.90 -98.51 -51.69
CA ILE A 569 -18.27 -98.75 -50.28
C ILE A 569 -18.98 -100.10 -50.13
N ARG A 570 -19.95 -100.40 -51.00
CA ARG A 570 -20.66 -101.69 -51.01
C ARG A 570 -19.71 -102.86 -51.18
N ALA A 571 -18.79 -102.77 -52.15
CA ALA A 571 -17.80 -103.80 -52.40
C ALA A 571 -16.81 -103.95 -51.23
N ALA A 572 -16.37 -102.84 -50.62
CA ALA A 572 -15.48 -102.85 -49.46
C ALA A 572 -16.13 -103.52 -48.24
N VAL A 573 -17.40 -103.22 -47.98
CA VAL A 573 -18.17 -103.87 -46.91
C VAL A 573 -18.44 -105.33 -47.22
N ALA A 574 -18.76 -105.69 -48.47
CA ALA A 574 -18.95 -107.08 -48.89
C ALA A 574 -17.68 -107.94 -48.82
N ALA A 575 -16.50 -107.30 -48.84
CA ALA A 575 -15.20 -107.94 -48.65
C ALA A 575 -14.80 -108.09 -47.17
N LEU A 576 -15.56 -107.50 -46.23
CA LEU A 576 -15.34 -107.75 -44.82
C LEU A 576 -15.70 -109.21 -44.50
N GLU A 577 -14.80 -109.89 -43.78
CA GLU A 577 -15.05 -111.23 -43.21
C GLU A 577 -15.09 -111.17 -41.68
N PRO A 578 -16.11 -110.55 -41.03
CA PRO A 578 -16.25 -110.63 -39.58
C PRO A 578 -16.34 -112.08 -39.12
N ARG A 579 -15.60 -112.43 -38.06
CA ARG A 579 -15.55 -113.79 -37.51
C ARG A 579 -16.14 -113.82 -36.11
N CYS A 580 -17.12 -114.70 -35.90
CA CYS A 580 -17.65 -115.00 -34.57
C CYS A 580 -17.31 -116.46 -34.23
N GLY A 581 -16.21 -116.68 -33.49
CA GLY A 581 -15.68 -118.03 -33.26
C GLY A 581 -15.13 -118.63 -34.55
N GLU A 582 -15.65 -119.78 -34.99
CA GLU A 582 -15.26 -120.44 -36.25
C GLU A 582 -16.12 -120.02 -37.46
N ASP A 583 -17.23 -119.30 -37.23
CA ASP A 583 -18.15 -118.88 -38.29
C ASP A 583 -17.64 -117.63 -39.03
N ARG A 584 -17.70 -117.67 -40.36
CA ARG A 584 -17.44 -116.52 -41.23
C ARG A 584 -18.76 -115.94 -41.73
N LEU A 585 -19.02 -114.69 -41.36
CA LEU A 585 -20.19 -113.96 -41.84
C LEU A 585 -19.83 -113.15 -43.08
N GLN A 586 -20.66 -113.24 -44.11
CA GLN A 586 -20.61 -112.30 -45.23
C GLN A 586 -21.55 -111.14 -44.93
N LEU A 587 -20.98 -109.98 -44.61
CA LEU A 587 -21.76 -108.76 -44.37
C LEU A 587 -22.03 -108.06 -45.70
N THR A 588 -23.25 -107.61 -45.93
CA THR A 588 -23.60 -106.84 -47.14
C THR A 588 -24.40 -105.61 -46.74
N ILE A 589 -24.35 -104.58 -47.57
CA ILE A 589 -25.10 -103.34 -47.37
C ILE A 589 -25.90 -103.01 -48.62
N SER A 590 -27.10 -102.49 -48.40
CA SER A 590 -27.87 -101.82 -49.43
C SER A 590 -27.61 -100.32 -49.34
N ILE A 591 -27.50 -99.64 -50.48
CA ILE A 591 -27.23 -98.20 -50.52
C ILE A 591 -28.21 -97.49 -51.45
N GLY A 592 -28.84 -96.45 -50.94
CA GLY A 592 -29.61 -95.48 -51.72
C GLY A 592 -28.81 -94.20 -51.93
N VAL A 593 -28.68 -93.77 -53.19
CA VAL A 593 -27.97 -92.55 -53.55
C VAL A 593 -28.98 -91.51 -54.04
N ALA A 594 -28.94 -90.30 -53.49
CA ALA A 594 -29.67 -89.17 -54.03
C ALA A 594 -28.74 -87.96 -54.20
N THR A 595 -28.92 -87.23 -55.30
CA THR A 595 -28.12 -86.05 -55.60
C THR A 595 -29.03 -84.84 -55.66
N LEU A 596 -28.64 -83.80 -54.93
CA LEU A 596 -29.22 -82.48 -55.04
C LEU A 596 -28.66 -81.80 -56.28
N ASP A 597 -29.56 -81.39 -57.17
CA ASP A 597 -29.27 -80.37 -58.17
C ASP A 597 -29.23 -78.99 -57.48
N PRO A 598 -28.12 -78.23 -57.53
CA PRO A 598 -28.04 -76.89 -56.94
C PRO A 598 -29.13 -75.94 -57.44
N ALA A 599 -29.64 -76.13 -58.66
CA ALA A 599 -30.73 -75.35 -59.22
C ALA A 599 -32.11 -75.70 -58.63
N ALA A 600 -32.26 -76.87 -58.01
CA ALA A 600 -33.52 -77.32 -57.42
C ALA A 600 -33.70 -76.80 -55.97
N GLN A 601 -34.93 -76.37 -55.65
CA GLN A 601 -35.30 -75.91 -54.29
C GLN A 601 -35.59 -77.08 -53.31
N SER A 602 -34.83 -78.18 -53.37
CA SER A 602 -35.06 -79.31 -52.48
C SER A 602 -34.59 -79.05 -51.04
N THR A 603 -35.35 -79.52 -50.06
CA THR A 603 -34.96 -79.47 -48.64
C THR A 603 -34.09 -80.68 -48.26
N PRO A 604 -33.30 -80.62 -47.17
CA PRO A 604 -32.56 -81.79 -46.70
C PRO A 604 -33.47 -83.01 -46.46
N ALA A 605 -34.68 -82.79 -45.96
CA ALA A 605 -35.67 -83.84 -45.78
C ALA A 605 -36.08 -84.51 -47.11
N GLN A 606 -36.21 -83.73 -48.20
CA GLN A 606 -36.51 -84.28 -49.53
C GLN A 606 -35.33 -85.04 -50.13
N LEU A 607 -34.09 -84.56 -49.93
CA LEU A 607 -32.88 -85.23 -50.38
C LEU A 607 -32.68 -86.58 -49.66
N LEU A 608 -32.88 -86.60 -48.34
CA LEU A 608 -32.81 -87.82 -47.53
C LEU A 608 -33.96 -88.78 -47.87
N ALA A 609 -35.19 -88.28 -48.07
CA ALA A 609 -36.31 -89.11 -48.49
C ALA A 609 -36.09 -89.76 -49.86
N ALA A 610 -35.44 -89.06 -50.79
CA ALA A 610 -35.08 -89.63 -52.09
C ALA A 610 -34.02 -90.73 -51.96
N ALA A 611 -33.01 -90.53 -51.10
CA ALA A 611 -32.00 -91.54 -50.79
C ALA A 611 -32.63 -92.76 -50.10
N ASP A 612 -33.54 -92.55 -49.15
CA ASP A 612 -34.29 -93.62 -48.47
C ASP A 612 -35.17 -94.43 -49.43
N ALA A 613 -35.90 -93.76 -50.32
CA ALA A 613 -36.68 -94.44 -51.34
C ALA A 613 -35.80 -95.29 -52.28
N ALA A 614 -34.60 -94.81 -52.60
CA ALA A 614 -33.62 -95.57 -53.37
C ALA A 614 -33.06 -96.77 -52.59
N LEU A 615 -32.75 -96.59 -51.30
CA LEU A 615 -32.32 -97.65 -50.39
C LEU A 615 -33.39 -98.74 -50.25
N TYR A 616 -34.65 -98.32 -50.14
CA TYR A 616 -35.79 -99.24 -50.09
C TYR A 616 -35.89 -100.09 -51.37
N ARG A 617 -35.67 -99.50 -52.55
CA ARG A 617 -35.61 -100.24 -53.82
C ARG A 617 -34.42 -101.20 -53.84
N ALA A 618 -33.24 -100.80 -53.37
CA ALA A 618 -32.08 -101.67 -53.25
C ALA A 618 -32.37 -102.90 -52.37
N LYS A 619 -33.08 -102.71 -51.25
CA LYS A 619 -33.49 -103.81 -50.36
C LYS A 619 -34.50 -104.76 -51.02
N HIS A 620 -35.41 -104.25 -51.86
CA HIS A 620 -36.44 -105.07 -52.53
C HIS A 620 -35.92 -105.80 -53.76
N ASN A 621 -34.96 -105.23 -54.48
CA ASN A 621 -34.38 -105.81 -55.69
C ASN A 621 -33.31 -106.89 -55.41
N GLY A 622 -33.29 -107.47 -54.21
CA GLY A 622 -32.36 -108.55 -53.85
C GLY A 622 -31.20 -108.17 -52.92
N ARG A 623 -31.19 -106.93 -52.37
CA ARG A 623 -30.15 -106.42 -51.45
C ARG A 623 -28.75 -106.37 -52.05
N ASN A 624 -27.74 -105.98 -51.25
CA ASN A 624 -26.34 -105.91 -51.65
C ASN A 624 -26.13 -105.19 -52.99
N GLN A 625 -26.74 -104.01 -53.13
CA GLN A 625 -26.68 -103.22 -54.36
C GLN A 625 -26.82 -101.73 -54.08
N VAL A 626 -26.38 -100.94 -55.05
CA VAL A 626 -26.57 -99.49 -55.08
C VAL A 626 -27.74 -99.16 -55.99
N VAL A 627 -28.68 -98.36 -55.50
CA VAL A 627 -29.73 -97.78 -56.32
C VAL A 627 -29.65 -96.27 -56.25
N VAL A 628 -29.65 -95.63 -57.41
CA VAL A 628 -29.72 -94.17 -57.52
C VAL A 628 -31.18 -93.73 -57.57
N ALA A 629 -31.51 -92.64 -56.89
CA ALA A 629 -32.80 -91.99 -56.98
C ALA A 629 -33.03 -91.44 -58.38
N GLU A 630 -34.27 -91.50 -58.87
CA GLU A 630 -34.64 -90.74 -60.05
C GLU A 630 -34.47 -89.24 -59.75
N PRO A 631 -34.11 -88.41 -60.74
CA PRO A 631 -33.96 -86.97 -60.54
C PRO A 631 -35.22 -86.40 -59.88
N LEU A 632 -35.05 -85.67 -58.78
CA LEU A 632 -36.15 -84.94 -58.15
C LEU A 632 -36.69 -83.96 -59.21
N GLN A 633 -37.81 -84.30 -59.83
CA GLN A 633 -38.39 -83.46 -60.88
C GLN A 633 -38.65 -82.06 -60.32
N VAL A 634 -38.14 -81.07 -61.04
CA VAL A 634 -38.47 -79.66 -60.83
C VAL A 634 -39.98 -79.55 -60.95
N ILE A 635 -40.67 -79.32 -59.83
CA ILE A 635 -42.00 -78.75 -59.90
C ILE A 635 -41.78 -77.32 -60.39
N GLU A 636 -41.85 -77.10 -61.69
CA GLU A 636 -42.05 -75.77 -62.25
C GLU A 636 -43.36 -75.26 -61.65
N ARG A 637 -43.26 -74.40 -60.63
CA ARG A 637 -44.28 -73.38 -60.46
C ARG A 637 -44.18 -72.51 -61.70
N SER A 638 -45.22 -72.55 -62.53
CA SER A 638 -45.49 -71.46 -63.45
C SER A 638 -45.47 -70.17 -62.66
N ASP A 639 -44.51 -69.30 -62.95
CA ASP A 639 -44.53 -67.91 -62.58
C ASP A 639 -45.82 -67.26 -63.10
N ASP A 640 -46.24 -66.21 -62.40
CA ASP A 640 -45.96 -64.90 -62.98
C ASP A 640 -44.84 -64.23 -62.17
#